data_AF-A0A960L762-F1
#
_entry.id   AF-A0A960L762-F1
#
_cell.length_a   1.000
_cell.length_b   1.000
_cell.length_c   1.000
_cell.angle_alpha   90.00
_cell.angle_beta   90.00
_cell.angle_gamma   90.00
#
_symmetry.space_group_name_H-M   'P 1'
#
loop_
_entity.id
_entity.type
_entity.pdbx_description
1 polymer ?
#
loop_
_entity_poly.entity_id
_entity_poly.type
_entity_poly.pdbx_seq_one_letter_code
_entity_poly.pdbx_strand_id
1 'polypeptide(L)'
;WDAAGKGGAIRRLTRAMDARSYIVIPVAAPTDEEHRYHYLWRFWRRLEAPRDKQILIFDRSWYGRVLVERVEGFAREAEWRRAYGEINGFERQLVDHGTLLAKFWFHIAPQEQLERFEARREIAYKQWKLTEEDWRNREKWPLYEAAVEEMLARTSPPEAPWTLISGNDKLHARVATLRRVIEVVEQGLGPRQR
;
A
#
# COMPACT_ATOMS: atom_id res chain seq x y z
N TRP A 1 1.76 7.81 4.28
CA TRP A 1 1.01 8.87 4.98
C TRP A 1 -0.51 8.75 4.84
N ASP A 2 -1.23 9.16 5.87
CA ASP A 2 -2.67 9.41 5.77
C ASP A 2 -2.94 10.65 4.92
N ALA A 3 -4.10 10.67 4.26
CA ALA A 3 -4.46 11.65 3.23
C ALA A 3 -3.51 11.83 2.03
N ALA A 4 -2.54 10.94 1.81
CA ALA A 4 -1.58 11.01 0.69
C ALA A 4 -2.21 10.91 -0.71
N GLY A 5 -3.40 10.32 -0.84
CA GLY A 5 -4.11 10.23 -2.12
C GLY A 5 -4.32 8.81 -2.67
N LYS A 6 -3.95 7.76 -1.91
CA LYS A 6 -4.08 6.33 -2.27
C LYS A 6 -5.43 5.98 -2.92
N GLY A 7 -6.54 6.17 -2.20
CA GLY A 7 -7.88 5.85 -2.75
C GLY A 7 -8.26 6.66 -4.00
N GLY A 8 -7.68 7.85 -4.18
CA GLY A 8 -7.84 8.63 -5.41
C GLY A 8 -7.12 8.02 -6.60
N ALA A 9 -5.92 7.46 -6.39
CA ALA A 9 -5.18 6.73 -7.41
C ALA A 9 -5.87 5.41 -7.77
N ILE A 10 -6.29 4.63 -6.76
CA ILE A 10 -7.06 3.39 -6.95
C ILE A 10 -8.31 3.65 -7.80
N ARG A 11 -9.10 4.68 -7.46
CA ARG A 11 -10.30 5.06 -8.21
C ARG A 11 -10.01 5.43 -9.67
N ARG A 12 -8.82 5.97 -9.98
CA ARG A 12 -8.45 6.32 -11.37
C ARG A 12 -8.01 5.09 -12.14
N LEU A 13 -7.26 4.19 -11.51
CA LEU A 13 -6.87 2.91 -12.07
C LEU A 13 -8.11 2.07 -12.41
N THR A 14 -9.00 1.90 -11.45
CA THR A 14 -10.18 1.03 -11.60
C THR A 14 -11.22 1.58 -12.58
N ARG A 15 -11.28 2.90 -12.79
CA ARG A 15 -12.18 3.54 -13.76
C ARG A 15 -11.87 3.16 -15.21
N ALA A 16 -10.62 2.80 -15.51
CA ALA A 16 -10.18 2.44 -16.85
C ALA A 16 -10.29 0.93 -17.15
N MET A 17 -10.78 0.13 -16.19
CA MET A 17 -10.79 -1.33 -16.26
C MET A 17 -12.19 -1.90 -16.11
N ASP A 18 -12.44 -3.07 -16.70
CA ASP A 18 -13.65 -3.85 -16.43
C ASP A 18 -13.65 -4.32 -14.97
N ALA A 19 -14.79 -4.21 -14.29
CA ALA A 19 -14.94 -4.57 -12.88
C ALA A 19 -14.67 -6.07 -12.60
N ARG A 20 -14.71 -6.93 -13.63
CA ARG A 20 -14.38 -8.35 -13.53
C ARG A 20 -12.87 -8.61 -13.59
N SER A 21 -12.08 -7.62 -13.98
CA SER A 21 -10.63 -7.73 -14.18
C SER A 21 -9.82 -7.28 -12.97
N TYR A 22 -10.46 -6.79 -11.90
CA TYR A 22 -9.75 -6.38 -10.69
C TYR A 22 -10.53 -6.69 -9.41
N ILE A 23 -9.80 -6.78 -8.29
CA ILE A 23 -10.37 -6.85 -6.95
C ILE A 23 -9.63 -5.83 -6.08
N VAL A 24 -10.37 -4.93 -5.42
CA VAL A 24 -9.80 -4.00 -4.43
C VAL A 24 -9.96 -4.62 -3.04
N ILE A 25 -8.84 -4.81 -2.34
CA ILE A 25 -8.76 -5.44 -1.02
C ILE A 25 -8.38 -4.36 0.00
N PRO A 26 -9.35 -3.79 0.74
CA PRO A 26 -9.03 -2.90 1.86
C PRO A 26 -8.49 -3.72 3.03
N VAL A 27 -7.33 -3.34 3.56
CA VAL A 27 -6.69 -4.01 4.70
C VAL A 27 -6.94 -3.21 5.97
N ALA A 28 -7.77 -3.76 6.85
CA ALA A 28 -8.12 -3.20 8.16
C ALA A 28 -7.41 -3.94 9.31
N ALA A 29 -7.78 -3.60 10.55
CA ALA A 29 -7.33 -4.33 11.73
C ALA A 29 -7.63 -5.84 11.59
N PRO A 30 -6.72 -6.72 12.03
CA PRO A 30 -6.91 -8.16 11.94
C PRO A 30 -8.13 -8.64 12.76
N THR A 31 -8.79 -9.70 12.29
CA THR A 31 -9.87 -10.35 13.05
C THR A 31 -9.34 -11.35 14.08
N ASP A 32 -10.19 -11.79 15.01
CA ASP A 32 -9.84 -12.84 15.99
C ASP A 32 -9.38 -14.15 15.33
N GLU A 33 -9.88 -14.47 14.13
CA GLU A 33 -9.42 -15.60 13.33
C GLU A 33 -8.01 -15.32 12.81
N GLU A 34 -7.78 -14.16 12.19
CA GLU A 34 -6.49 -13.79 11.60
C GLU A 34 -5.38 -13.73 12.66
N HIS A 35 -5.70 -13.37 13.91
CA HIS A 35 -4.77 -13.38 15.04
C HIS A 35 -4.29 -14.77 15.46
N ARG A 36 -5.02 -15.85 15.13
CA ARG A 36 -4.64 -17.22 15.47
C ARG A 36 -3.60 -17.81 14.53
N TYR A 37 -3.37 -17.18 13.38
CA TYR A 37 -2.46 -17.66 12.35
C TYR A 37 -1.22 -16.77 12.22
N HIS A 38 -0.27 -17.24 11.42
CA HIS A 38 0.87 -16.42 11.02
C HIS A 38 0.39 -15.12 10.36
N TYR A 39 1.05 -13.99 10.62
CA TYR A 39 0.62 -12.67 10.11
C TYR A 39 0.34 -12.64 8.61
N LEU A 40 1.19 -13.31 7.82
CA LEU A 40 1.05 -13.33 6.36
C LEU A 40 -0.11 -14.19 5.84
N TRP A 41 -0.69 -15.05 6.68
CA TRP A 41 -1.78 -15.97 6.30
C TRP A 41 -2.99 -15.22 5.74
N ARG A 42 -3.39 -14.10 6.38
CA ARG A 42 -4.53 -13.29 5.93
C ARG A 42 -4.33 -12.68 4.54
N PHE A 43 -3.08 -12.49 4.11
CA PHE A 43 -2.76 -11.97 2.79
C PHE A 43 -2.69 -13.11 1.78
N TRP A 44 -2.08 -14.24 2.14
CA TRP A 44 -2.11 -15.47 1.33
C TRP A 44 -3.52 -15.90 0.95
N ARG A 45 -4.46 -15.93 1.89
CA ARG A 45 -5.88 -16.25 1.61
C ARG A 45 -6.54 -15.32 0.61
N ARG A 46 -6.04 -14.08 0.47
CA ARG A 46 -6.59 -13.08 -0.47
C ARG A 46 -5.99 -13.20 -1.86
N LEU A 47 -4.88 -13.93 -2.00
CA LEU A 47 -4.26 -14.26 -3.28
C LEU A 47 -4.94 -15.45 -3.97
N GLU A 48 -5.84 -16.16 -3.28
CA GLU A 48 -6.53 -17.33 -3.83
C GLU A 48 -7.37 -16.96 -5.06
N ALA A 49 -6.79 -17.30 -6.22
CA ALA A 49 -7.36 -17.37 -7.56
C ALA A 49 -8.23 -16.17 -7.97
N PRO A 50 -7.63 -15.03 -8.35
CA PRO A 50 -8.23 -14.30 -9.45
C PRO A 50 -8.42 -15.29 -10.60
N ARG A 51 -9.64 -15.45 -11.14
CA ARG A 51 -9.83 -16.11 -12.45
C ARG A 51 -8.69 -15.65 -13.35
N ASP A 52 -7.97 -16.55 -14.02
CA ASP A 52 -6.75 -16.22 -14.79
C ASP A 52 -6.74 -14.77 -15.28
N LYS A 53 -5.75 -13.98 -14.86
CA LYS A 53 -5.50 -12.59 -15.31
C LYS A 53 -6.30 -11.46 -14.60
N GLN A 54 -6.72 -11.57 -13.33
CA GLN A 54 -7.18 -10.36 -12.59
C GLN A 54 -6.06 -9.63 -11.84
N ILE A 55 -6.25 -8.33 -11.67
CA ILE A 55 -5.38 -7.42 -10.92
C ILE A 55 -5.88 -7.30 -9.49
N LEU A 56 -5.05 -7.67 -8.50
CA LEU A 56 -5.35 -7.46 -7.09
C LEU A 56 -4.77 -6.12 -6.62
N ILE A 57 -5.61 -5.28 -6.02
CA ILE A 57 -5.23 -3.95 -5.54
C ILE A 57 -5.42 -3.89 -4.03
N PHE A 58 -4.31 -3.86 -3.30
CA PHE A 58 -4.31 -3.73 -1.85
C PHE A 58 -4.35 -2.24 -1.44
N ASP A 59 -5.43 -1.80 -0.77
CA ASP A 59 -5.48 -0.50 -0.09
C ASP A 59 -5.04 -0.68 1.37
N ARG A 60 -3.78 -0.32 1.65
CA ARG A 60 -2.94 -0.88 2.74
C ARG A 60 -2.62 -2.36 2.49
N SER A 61 -1.59 -2.90 3.14
CA SER A 61 -1.11 -4.27 2.88
C SER A 61 -0.37 -4.85 4.10
N TRP A 62 0.37 -5.96 3.91
CA TRP A 62 1.28 -6.56 4.89
C TRP A 62 2.35 -5.61 5.44
N TYR A 63 2.57 -4.46 4.79
CA TYR A 63 3.43 -3.41 5.34
C TYR A 63 2.89 -2.76 6.63
N GLY A 64 1.63 -3.01 7.00
CA GLY A 64 1.07 -2.58 8.29
C GLY A 64 1.93 -3.00 9.49
N ARG A 65 2.51 -4.21 9.45
CA ARG A 65 3.37 -4.79 10.50
C ARG A 65 4.60 -3.93 10.81
N VAL A 66 5.22 -3.35 9.79
CA VAL A 66 6.45 -2.54 9.91
C VAL A 66 6.16 -1.03 9.93
N LEU A 67 4.89 -0.64 9.85
CA LEU A 67 4.41 0.74 9.89
C LEU A 67 3.51 0.97 11.13
N VAL A 68 2.19 0.99 10.94
CA VAL A 68 1.22 1.31 12.01
C VAL A 68 1.35 0.37 13.21
N GLU A 69 1.53 -0.93 13.00
CA GLU A 69 1.63 -1.89 14.12
C GLU A 69 2.94 -1.70 14.91
N ARG A 70 4.01 -1.25 14.25
CA ARG A 70 5.29 -0.88 14.89
C ARG A 70 5.14 0.42 15.69
N VAL A 71 4.55 1.46 15.11
CA VAL A 71 4.47 2.80 15.71
C VAL A 71 3.42 2.88 16.83
N GLU A 72 2.32 2.14 16.69
CA GLU A 72 1.25 2.06 17.70
C GLU A 72 1.48 0.94 18.73
N GLY A 73 2.47 0.07 18.54
CA GLY A 73 2.78 -1.03 19.46
C GLY A 73 1.81 -2.21 19.39
N PHE A 74 1.09 -2.38 18.28
CA PHE A 74 0.23 -3.55 18.04
C PHE A 74 1.01 -4.82 17.69
N ALA A 75 2.29 -4.69 17.38
CA ALA A 75 3.23 -5.80 17.20
C ALA A 75 4.42 -5.66 18.17
N ARG A 76 4.83 -6.78 18.77
CA ARG A 76 6.05 -6.83 19.59
C ARG A 76 7.27 -6.56 18.72
N GLU A 77 8.34 -6.07 19.34
CA GLU A 77 9.57 -5.73 18.63
C GLU A 77 10.15 -6.90 17.82
N ALA A 78 10.17 -8.09 18.41
CA ALA A 78 10.62 -9.29 17.70
C ALA A 78 9.75 -9.62 16.47
N GLU A 79 8.46 -9.28 16.49
CA GLU A 79 7.52 -9.59 15.41
C GLU A 79 7.71 -8.63 14.22
N TRP A 80 7.80 -7.32 14.46
CA TRP A 80 8.01 -6.39 13.35
C TRP A 80 9.44 -6.41 12.81
N ARG A 81 10.45 -6.71 13.64
CA ARG A 81 11.84 -6.83 13.18
C ARG A 81 12.06 -8.02 12.24
N ARG A 82 11.44 -9.16 12.50
CA ARG A 82 11.52 -10.33 11.60
C ARG A 82 10.66 -10.18 10.35
N ALA A 83 9.58 -9.39 10.44
CA ALA A 83 8.63 -9.19 9.33
C ALA A 83 9.28 -8.67 8.05
N TYR A 84 10.37 -7.88 8.12
CA TYR A 84 11.09 -7.46 6.91
C TYR A 84 11.57 -8.63 6.06
N GLY A 85 12.16 -9.66 6.69
CA GLY A 85 12.62 -10.86 6.01
C GLY A 85 11.44 -11.72 5.51
N GLU A 86 10.40 -11.86 6.34
CA GLU A 86 9.18 -12.59 5.97
C GLU A 86 8.48 -11.94 4.77
N ILE A 87 8.39 -10.60 4.73
CA ILE A 87 7.80 -9.84 3.62
C ILE A 87 8.60 -10.05 2.34
N ASN A 88 9.94 -9.94 2.39
CA ASN A 88 10.77 -10.18 1.21
C ASN A 88 10.64 -11.63 0.72
N GLY A 89 10.61 -12.60 1.62
CA GLY A 89 10.38 -14.00 1.27
C GLY A 89 9.00 -14.25 0.65
N PHE A 90 7.97 -13.59 1.17
CA PHE A 90 6.63 -13.62 0.63
C PHE A 90 6.56 -13.03 -0.79
N GLU A 91 7.06 -11.81 -0.98
CA GLU A 91 7.05 -11.14 -2.28
C GLU A 91 7.87 -11.91 -3.31
N ARG A 92 9.00 -12.48 -2.92
CA ARG A 92 9.81 -13.33 -3.78
C ARG A 92 9.07 -14.57 -4.24
N GLN A 93 8.32 -15.25 -3.37
CA GLN A 93 7.48 -16.38 -3.78
C GLN A 93 6.44 -15.97 -4.84
N LEU A 94 5.87 -14.76 -4.73
CA LEU A 94 4.93 -14.24 -5.73
C LEU A 94 5.61 -13.97 -7.07
N VAL A 95 6.75 -13.28 -7.05
CA VAL A 95 7.49 -12.92 -8.26
C VAL A 95 8.07 -14.17 -8.94
N ASP A 96 8.63 -15.11 -8.18
CA ASP A 96 9.16 -16.38 -8.70
C ASP A 96 8.05 -17.25 -9.34
N HIS A 97 6.80 -17.13 -8.87
CA HIS A 97 5.64 -17.77 -9.49
C HIS A 97 5.19 -17.08 -10.79
N GLY A 98 5.67 -15.87 -11.09
CA GLY A 98 5.28 -15.07 -12.26
C GLY A 98 4.27 -13.96 -11.96
N THR A 99 4.02 -13.64 -10.68
CA THR A 99 3.16 -12.52 -10.30
C THR A 99 3.87 -11.20 -10.54
N LEU A 100 3.22 -10.28 -11.28
CA LEU A 100 3.71 -8.92 -11.42
C LEU A 100 3.38 -8.12 -10.16
N LEU A 101 4.40 -7.78 -9.37
CA LEU A 101 4.24 -7.04 -8.12
C LEU A 101 4.66 -5.57 -8.29
N ALA A 102 3.72 -4.66 -8.02
CA ALA A 102 3.97 -3.21 -8.02
C ALA A 102 3.66 -2.60 -6.64
N LYS A 103 4.66 -1.97 -6.03
CA LYS A 103 4.55 -1.35 -4.71
C LYS A 103 4.63 0.16 -4.80
N PHE A 104 3.75 0.86 -4.09
CA PHE A 104 3.62 2.31 -4.18
C PHE A 104 3.64 2.99 -2.82
N TRP A 105 4.60 3.88 -2.60
CA TRP A 105 4.60 4.77 -1.45
C TRP A 105 4.28 6.20 -1.90
N PHE A 106 3.17 6.74 -1.41
CA PHE A 106 2.77 8.11 -1.67
C PHE A 106 3.37 9.01 -0.59
N HIS A 107 4.43 9.74 -0.94
CA HIS A 107 5.12 10.65 -0.05
C HIS A 107 4.52 12.06 -0.17
N ILE A 108 4.20 12.69 0.96
CA ILE A 108 3.69 14.06 1.02
C ILE A 108 4.43 14.81 2.13
N ALA A 109 4.52 16.13 2.00
CA ALA A 109 5.05 16.97 3.05
C ALA A 109 4.12 16.97 4.29
N PRO A 110 4.66 17.12 5.50
CA PRO A 110 3.85 17.27 6.71
C PRO A 110 2.86 18.43 6.61
N GLN A 111 3.25 19.53 5.96
CA GLN A 111 2.41 20.71 5.77
C GLN A 111 1.22 20.40 4.84
N GLU A 112 1.48 19.77 3.68
CA GLU A 112 0.43 19.33 2.75
C GLU A 112 -0.56 18.37 3.44
N GLN A 113 -0.08 17.51 4.34
CA GLN A 113 -0.98 16.65 5.11
C GLN A 113 -1.94 17.46 5.99
N LEU A 114 -1.45 18.48 6.69
CA LEU A 114 -2.25 19.33 7.56
C LEU A 114 -3.32 20.09 6.78
N GLU A 115 -2.93 20.73 5.69
CA GLU A 115 -3.85 21.44 4.80
C GLU A 115 -4.96 20.52 4.28
N ARG A 116 -4.63 19.26 3.99
CA ARG A 116 -5.63 18.25 3.60
C ARG A 116 -6.55 17.83 4.73
N PHE A 117 -6.08 17.82 5.96
CA PHE A 117 -6.91 17.52 7.13
C PHE A 117 -7.88 18.68 7.37
N GLU A 118 -7.37 19.92 7.42
CA GLU A 118 -8.21 21.11 7.57
C GLU A 118 -9.25 21.21 6.45
N ALA A 119 -8.86 21.05 5.19
CA ALA A 119 -9.80 21.07 4.06
C ALA A 119 -10.85 19.94 4.12
N ARG A 120 -10.57 18.80 4.75
CA ARG A 120 -11.56 17.72 4.93
C ARG A 120 -12.54 18.03 6.06
N ARG A 121 -12.11 18.78 7.08
CA ARG A 121 -12.98 19.24 8.17
C ARG A 121 -14.05 20.19 7.66
N GLU A 122 -13.69 21.07 6.72
CA GLU A 122 -14.61 22.04 6.11
C GLU A 122 -15.60 21.41 5.10
N ILE A 123 -15.26 20.27 4.49
CA ILE A 123 -16.07 19.65 3.45
C ILE A 123 -16.97 18.57 4.04
N ALA A 124 -18.27 18.86 4.20
CA ALA A 124 -19.27 17.98 4.82
C ALA A 124 -19.20 16.50 4.37
N TYR A 125 -19.12 16.22 3.05
CA TYR A 125 -19.08 14.84 2.55
C TYR A 125 -17.72 14.13 2.68
N LYS A 126 -16.69 14.81 3.23
CA LYS A 126 -15.36 14.26 3.49
C LYS A 126 -15.01 14.15 4.96
N GLN A 127 -15.82 14.74 5.85
CA GLN A 127 -15.59 14.73 7.30
C GLN A 127 -15.45 13.32 7.86
N TRP A 128 -16.24 12.36 7.36
CA TRP A 128 -16.14 10.94 7.76
C TRP A 128 -14.75 10.29 7.50
N LYS A 129 -13.89 10.92 6.69
CA LYS A 129 -12.52 10.46 6.40
C LYS A 129 -11.46 11.01 7.36
N LEU A 130 -11.88 11.74 8.39
CA LEU A 130 -11.05 12.21 9.48
C LEU A 130 -11.50 11.50 10.75
N THR A 131 -10.55 10.93 11.44
CA THR A 131 -10.72 10.26 12.72
C THR A 131 -9.74 10.82 13.73
N GLU A 132 -10.00 10.64 15.02
CA GLU A 132 -9.04 10.96 16.08
C GLU A 132 -7.71 10.19 15.91
N GLU A 133 -7.76 9.02 15.27
CA GLU A 133 -6.58 8.25 14.91
C GLU A 133 -5.68 8.98 13.90
N ASP A 134 -6.27 9.68 12.92
CA ASP A 134 -5.49 10.44 11.92
C ASP A 134 -4.66 11.57 12.57
N TRP A 135 -5.21 12.25 13.58
CA TRP A 135 -4.51 13.29 14.34
C TRP A 135 -3.39 12.71 15.20
N ARG A 136 -3.67 11.60 15.91
CA ARG A 136 -2.65 10.88 16.69
C ARG A 136 -1.49 10.38 15.82
N ASN A 137 -1.79 9.87 14.63
CA ASN A 137 -0.77 9.42 13.68
C ASN A 137 0.13 10.57 13.23
N ARG A 138 -0.44 11.78 13.08
CA ARG A 138 0.32 12.98 12.72
C ARG A 138 1.29 13.41 13.82
N GLU A 139 0.88 13.37 15.09
CA GLU A 139 1.78 13.70 16.22
C GLU A 139 3.02 12.79 16.25
N LYS A 140 2.87 11.55 15.77
CA LYS A 140 3.95 10.57 15.65
C LYS A 140 4.70 10.62 14.32
N TRP A 141 4.62 11.73 13.56
CA TRP A 141 5.26 11.85 12.24
C TRP A 141 6.73 11.39 12.22
N PRO A 142 7.62 11.81 13.16
CA PRO A 142 9.02 11.38 13.13
C PRO A 142 9.19 9.86 13.29
N LEU A 143 8.31 9.20 14.06
CA LEU A 143 8.33 7.75 14.23
C LEU A 143 7.91 7.03 12.95
N TYR A 144 6.88 7.55 12.29
CA TYR A 144 6.44 7.02 10.99
C TYR A 144 7.48 7.26 9.89
N GLU A 145 8.17 8.40 9.90
CA GLU A 145 9.23 8.72 8.95
C GLU A 145 10.37 7.70 9.04
N ALA A 146 10.89 7.47 10.24
CA ALA A 146 11.91 6.44 10.48
C ALA A 146 11.44 5.03 10.09
N ALA A 147 10.20 4.67 10.41
CA ALA A 147 9.64 3.37 10.03
C ALA A 147 9.51 3.20 8.50
N VAL A 148 9.15 4.28 7.79
CA VAL A 148 9.04 4.30 6.32
C VAL A 148 10.41 4.19 5.67
N GLU A 149 11.40 4.97 6.13
CA GLU A 149 12.76 4.90 5.61
C GLU A 149 13.34 3.48 5.74
N GLU A 150 13.19 2.87 6.91
CA GLU A 150 13.65 1.51 7.16
C GLU A 150 12.87 0.48 6.30
N MET A 151 11.56 0.64 6.14
CA MET A 151 10.75 -0.18 5.24
C MET A 151 11.25 -0.10 3.80
N LEU A 152 11.44 1.10 3.27
CA LEU A 152 11.89 1.31 1.89
C LEU A 152 13.29 0.69 1.70
N ALA A 153 14.21 0.91 2.64
CA ALA A 153 15.56 0.38 2.56
C ALA A 153 15.62 -1.15 2.63
N ARG A 154 14.81 -1.77 3.49
CA ARG A 154 14.88 -3.23 3.76
C ARG A 154 13.99 -4.07 2.86
N THR A 155 13.05 -3.46 2.14
CA THR A 155 12.04 -4.19 1.33
C THR A 155 11.90 -3.65 -0.09
N SER A 156 13.00 -3.16 -0.67
CA SER A 156 13.05 -2.76 -2.09
C SER A 156 14.05 -3.60 -2.90
N PRO A 157 13.96 -4.95 -2.90
CA PRO A 157 14.85 -5.75 -3.73
C PRO A 157 14.59 -5.48 -5.23
N PRO A 158 15.56 -5.72 -6.13
CA PRO A 158 15.43 -5.43 -7.56
C PRO A 158 14.22 -6.08 -8.24
N GLU A 159 13.84 -7.29 -7.80
CA GLU A 159 12.69 -8.05 -8.30
C GLU A 159 11.32 -7.51 -7.82
N ALA A 160 11.31 -6.74 -6.73
CA ALA A 160 10.11 -6.11 -6.18
C ALA A 160 10.46 -4.72 -5.65
N PRO A 161 10.72 -3.73 -6.52
CA PRO A 161 11.16 -2.41 -6.07
C PRO A 161 9.98 -1.57 -5.55
N TRP A 162 10.27 -0.67 -4.62
CA TRP A 162 9.32 0.37 -4.23
C TRP A 162 9.26 1.48 -5.29
N THR A 163 8.04 1.92 -5.63
CA THR A 163 7.81 3.13 -6.41
C THR A 163 7.44 4.29 -5.48
N LEU A 164 8.31 5.28 -5.38
CA LEU A 164 8.05 6.51 -4.64
C LEU A 164 7.24 7.47 -5.52
N ILE A 165 6.07 7.87 -5.04
CA ILE A 165 5.18 8.81 -5.72
C ILE A 165 5.16 10.11 -4.94
N SER A 166 5.55 11.21 -5.59
CA SER A 166 5.32 12.56 -5.05
C SER A 166 3.83 12.84 -5.02
N GLY A 167 3.28 12.87 -3.81
CA GLY A 167 1.84 12.93 -3.54
C GLY A 167 1.30 14.34 -3.32
N ASN A 168 2.16 15.38 -3.30
CA ASN A 168 1.73 16.77 -3.04
C ASN A 168 0.76 17.24 -4.13
N ASP A 169 1.11 17.04 -5.40
CA ASP A 169 0.14 17.16 -6.49
C ASP A 169 -0.61 15.82 -6.72
N LYS A 170 -1.91 15.83 -6.42
CA LYS A 170 -2.78 14.67 -6.62
C LYS A 170 -2.94 14.28 -8.09
N LEU A 171 -2.90 15.23 -9.03
CA LEU A 171 -3.01 14.94 -10.46
C LEU A 171 -1.75 14.20 -10.92
N HIS A 172 -0.57 14.78 -10.65
CA HIS A 172 0.71 14.13 -10.90
C HIS A 172 0.77 12.73 -10.30
N ALA A 173 0.43 12.59 -9.00
CA ALA A 173 0.49 11.30 -8.32
C ALA A 173 -0.37 10.22 -9.00
N ARG A 174 -1.57 10.57 -9.47
CA ARG A 174 -2.46 9.66 -10.20
C ARG A 174 -1.86 9.24 -11.53
N VAL A 175 -1.35 10.18 -12.32
CA VAL A 175 -0.75 9.90 -13.63
C VAL A 175 0.51 9.05 -13.47
N ALA A 176 1.38 9.38 -12.52
CA ALA A 176 2.58 8.63 -12.22
C ALA A 176 2.27 7.18 -11.80
N THR A 177 1.25 6.99 -10.96
CA THR A 177 0.80 5.64 -10.56
C THR A 177 0.31 4.84 -11.77
N LEU A 178 -0.54 5.44 -12.62
CA LEU A 178 -1.05 4.77 -13.83
C LEU A 178 0.08 4.38 -14.79
N ARG A 179 1.01 5.29 -15.05
CA ARG A 179 2.19 5.02 -15.90
C ARG A 179 3.00 3.85 -15.37
N ARG A 180 3.30 3.85 -14.08
CA ARG A 180 4.07 2.78 -13.46
C ARG A 180 3.35 1.43 -13.53
N VAL A 181 2.04 1.39 -13.33
CA VAL A 181 1.26 0.15 -13.49
C VAL A 181 1.35 -0.36 -14.93
N ILE A 182 1.21 0.54 -15.93
CA ILE A 182 1.36 0.18 -17.35
C ILE A 182 2.75 -0.39 -17.62
N GLU A 183 3.81 0.28 -17.17
CA GLU A 183 5.19 -0.19 -17.34
C GLU A 183 5.40 -1.60 -16.75
N VAL A 184 4.91 -1.86 -15.54
CA VAL A 184 5.04 -3.18 -14.90
C VAL A 184 4.30 -4.25 -15.70
N VAL A 185 3.11 -3.95 -16.20
CA VAL A 185 2.33 -4.87 -17.05
C VAL A 185 3.03 -5.12 -18.39
N GLU A 186 3.54 -4.08 -19.04
CA GLU A 186 4.28 -4.20 -20.30
C GLU A 186 5.56 -5.04 -20.15
N GLN A 187 6.28 -4.88 -19.04
CA GLN A 187 7.45 -5.69 -18.70
C GLN A 187 7.08 -7.17 -18.54
N GLY A 188 5.95 -7.46 -17.88
CA GLY A 188 5.48 -8.82 -17.66
C GLY A 188 4.93 -9.53 -18.89
N LEU A 189 4.35 -8.78 -19.84
CA LEU A 189 3.85 -9.34 -21.11
C LEU A 189 4.98 -9.67 -22.10
N GLY A 190 6.19 -9.15 -21.88
CA GLY A 190 7.31 -9.27 -22.82
C GLY A 190 7.08 -8.49 -24.13
N PRO A 191 8.02 -8.58 -25.10
CA PRO A 191 7.84 -7.93 -26.39
C PRO A 191 6.59 -8.48 -27.10
N ARG A 192 5.78 -7.58 -27.67
CA ARG A 192 4.61 -7.97 -28.49
C ARG A 192 5.08 -8.97 -29.55
N GLN A 193 4.65 -10.22 -29.44
CA GLN A 193 4.73 -11.18 -30.54
C GLN A 193 3.86 -10.59 -31.67
N ARG A 194 4.51 -10.11 -32.73
CA ARG A 194 3.87 -9.69 -33.98
C ARG A 194 3.70 -10.88 -34.89
#